data_AF-Q4TDM6-F1
#
_entry.id   AF-Q4TDM6-F1
#
_cell.length_a   1.000
_cell.length_b   1.000
_cell.length_c   1.000
_cell.angle_alpha   90.00
_cell.angle_beta   90.00
_cell.angle_gamma   90.00
#
_symmetry.space_group_name_H-M   'P 1'
#
loop_
_entity.id
_entity.type
_entity.pdbx_description
1 polymer ?
#
loop_
_entity_poly.entity_id
_entity_poly.type
_entity_poly.pdbx_seq_one_letter_code
_entity_poly.pdbx_strand_id
1 'polypeptide(L)'
;LQAPYVDVICVNSYFSWYHDPGHLDVIPIQLNTQFDNWYSLYRKPIIQSEYGADAVAGLHSDPPMMFTEEYQNEVLRSYHSAFDQKRKQYVTGELIWNFADFMTAQGITRVVGNKKGVFTRQRQPKAAAFVLKERYWTLANETG
;
A
#
# COMPACT_ATOMS: atom_id res chain seq x y z
N LEU A 1 -18.87 -4.23 16.13
CA LEU A 1 -18.21 -3.57 14.97
C LEU A 1 -18.43 -2.07 15.09
N GLN A 2 -17.39 -1.25 14.95
CA GLN A 2 -17.47 0.21 15.15
C GLN A 2 -17.89 0.98 13.89
N ALA A 3 -17.85 0.32 12.73
CA ALA A 3 -18.14 0.91 11.42
C ALA A 3 -19.51 1.65 11.29
N PRO A 4 -20.61 1.22 11.95
CA PRO A 4 -21.85 2.00 11.95
C PRO A 4 -21.71 3.42 12.54
N TYR A 5 -20.78 3.63 13.48
CA TYR A 5 -20.68 4.83 14.32
C TYR A 5 -19.64 5.85 13.86
N VAL A 6 -18.96 5.61 12.74
CA VAL A 6 -17.95 6.52 12.16
C VAL A 6 -18.40 7.02 10.79
N ASP A 7 -17.94 8.18 10.34
CA ASP A 7 -18.37 8.74 9.05
C ASP A 7 -17.56 8.22 7.86
N VAL A 8 -16.29 7.87 8.09
CA VAL A 8 -15.34 7.38 7.08
C VAL A 8 -14.77 6.04 7.52
N ILE A 9 -14.63 5.11 6.59
CA ILE A 9 -14.02 3.81 6.84
C ILE A 9 -12.56 3.87 6.41
N CYS A 10 -11.65 3.73 7.38
CA CYS A 10 -10.22 3.60 7.13
C CYS A 10 -9.83 2.12 7.18
N VAL A 11 -9.20 1.62 6.12
CA VAL A 11 -8.76 0.22 6.04
C VAL A 11 -7.25 0.11 5.92
N ASN A 12 -6.69 -0.81 6.69
CA ASN A 12 -5.31 -1.25 6.60
C ASN A 12 -5.32 -2.65 5.99
N SER A 13 -4.69 -2.83 4.83
CA SER A 13 -4.60 -4.13 4.18
C SER A 13 -3.21 -4.35 3.56
N TYR A 14 -2.78 -5.60 3.62
CA TYR A 14 -1.42 -6.04 3.31
C TYR A 14 -1.45 -7.37 2.53
N PHE A 15 -2.34 -7.44 1.54
CA PHE A 15 -2.39 -8.51 0.54
C PHE A 15 -1.06 -8.61 -0.20
N SER A 16 -0.66 -9.83 -0.54
CA SER A 16 0.68 -10.23 -1.01
C SER A 16 1.80 -10.13 0.04
N TRP A 17 1.57 -9.51 1.20
CA TRP A 17 2.59 -9.36 2.24
C TRP A 17 2.37 -10.27 3.43
N TYR A 18 1.32 -9.99 4.24
CA TYR A 18 0.97 -10.84 5.38
C TYR A 18 -0.04 -11.93 4.98
N HIS A 19 -0.87 -11.64 3.99
CA HIS A 19 -1.78 -12.61 3.37
C HIS A 19 -1.25 -12.94 1.98
N ASP A 20 -1.19 -14.22 1.65
CA ASP A 20 -0.72 -14.73 0.35
C ASP A 20 0.67 -14.20 -0.04
N PRO A 21 1.69 -14.40 0.82
CA PRO A 21 3.02 -13.79 0.68
C PRO A 21 3.64 -14.08 -0.70
N GLY A 22 4.01 -13.04 -1.44
CA GLY A 22 4.64 -13.15 -2.76
C GLY A 22 3.68 -13.24 -3.94
N HIS A 23 2.37 -13.43 -3.71
CA HIS A 23 1.36 -13.54 -4.77
C HIS A 23 0.80 -12.16 -5.12
N LEU A 24 1.41 -11.45 -6.07
CA LEU A 24 1.01 -10.09 -6.44
C LEU A 24 -0.36 -10.06 -7.14
N ASP A 25 -0.68 -11.13 -7.87
CA ASP A 25 -1.90 -11.33 -8.63
C ASP A 25 -3.17 -11.31 -7.77
N VAL A 26 -3.05 -11.63 -6.47
CA VAL A 26 -4.20 -11.62 -5.56
C VAL A 26 -4.61 -10.21 -5.11
N ILE A 27 -3.70 -9.22 -5.19
CA ILE A 27 -3.93 -7.87 -4.66
C ILE A 27 -5.20 -7.25 -5.28
N PRO A 28 -5.35 -7.16 -6.62
CA PRO A 28 -6.50 -6.48 -7.19
C PRO A 28 -7.81 -7.21 -6.88
N ILE A 29 -7.79 -8.54 -6.81
CA ILE A 29 -8.98 -9.36 -6.55
C ILE A 29 -9.47 -9.16 -5.12
N GLN A 30 -8.57 -9.34 -4.15
CA GLN A 30 -8.90 -9.27 -2.72
C GLN A 30 -9.25 -7.85 -2.30
N LEU A 31 -8.54 -6.85 -2.83
CA LEU A 31 -8.77 -5.45 -2.48
C LEU A 31 -10.09 -4.93 -3.05
N ASN A 32 -10.42 -5.23 -4.32
CA ASN A 32 -11.73 -4.89 -4.87
C ASN A 32 -12.86 -5.55 -4.07
N THR A 33 -12.71 -6.82 -3.71
CA THR A 33 -13.68 -7.55 -2.89
C THR A 33 -13.86 -6.90 -1.51
N GLN A 34 -12.75 -6.52 -0.85
CA GLN A 34 -12.80 -5.83 0.44
C GLN A 34 -13.56 -4.50 0.33
N PHE A 35 -13.26 -3.70 -0.69
CA PHE A 35 -13.91 -2.43 -0.96
C PHE A 35 -15.41 -2.56 -1.25
N ASP A 36 -15.81 -3.49 -2.12
CA ASP A 36 -17.21 -3.72 -2.45
C ASP A 36 -18.01 -4.22 -1.22
N ASN A 37 -17.39 -5.07 -0.38
CA ASN A 37 -17.99 -5.53 0.86
C ASN A 37 -18.21 -4.39 1.87
N TRP A 38 -17.21 -3.54 2.09
CA TRP A 38 -17.37 -2.38 2.98
C TRP A 38 -18.42 -1.41 2.46
N TYR A 39 -18.38 -1.08 1.17
CA TYR A 39 -19.29 -0.11 0.60
C TYR A 39 -20.73 -0.63 0.54
N SER A 40 -20.95 -1.91 0.20
CA SER A 40 -22.30 -2.51 0.17
C SER A 40 -22.98 -2.52 1.54
N LEU A 41 -22.23 -2.73 2.61
CA LEU A 41 -22.74 -2.78 3.98
C LEU A 41 -23.03 -1.39 4.58
N TYR A 42 -22.14 -0.42 4.37
CA TYR A 42 -22.19 0.85 5.11
C TYR A 42 -22.45 2.08 4.24
N ARG A 43 -22.21 2.01 2.92
CA ARG A 43 -22.36 3.14 1.98
C ARG A 43 -21.58 4.40 2.42
N LYS A 44 -20.39 4.20 2.99
CA LYS A 44 -19.50 5.26 3.48
C LYS A 44 -18.26 5.41 2.60
N PRO A 45 -17.66 6.61 2.53
CA PRO A 45 -16.36 6.80 1.89
C PRO A 45 -15.29 5.93 2.55
N ILE A 46 -14.37 5.42 1.73
CA ILE A 46 -13.29 4.54 2.17
C ILE A 46 -11.94 5.21 1.90
N ILE A 47 -11.06 5.17 2.90
CA ILE A 47 -9.65 5.54 2.77
C ILE A 47 -8.82 4.29 3.01
N GLN A 48 -7.93 3.95 2.07
CA GLN A 48 -6.87 2.98 2.35
C GLN A 48 -5.83 3.69 3.21
N SER A 49 -5.88 3.50 4.53
CA SER A 49 -5.03 4.21 5.49
C SER A 49 -3.63 3.61 5.61
N GLU A 50 -3.47 2.33 5.28
CA GLU A 50 -2.15 1.68 5.23
C GLU A 50 -2.10 0.60 4.15
N TYR A 51 -1.07 0.63 3.31
CA TYR A 51 -0.71 -0.44 2.38
C TYR A 51 0.79 -0.36 2.05
N GLY A 52 1.43 -1.51 1.80
CA GLY A 52 2.83 -1.57 1.40
C GLY A 52 3.59 -2.82 1.86
N ALA A 53 4.73 -3.09 1.24
CA ALA A 53 5.63 -4.20 1.57
C ALA A 53 6.92 -3.68 2.20
N ASP A 54 7.58 -4.50 3.03
CA ASP A 54 8.93 -4.16 3.48
C ASP A 54 9.89 -4.29 2.30
N ALA A 55 10.86 -3.38 2.22
CA ALA A 55 11.96 -3.44 1.25
C ALA A 55 13.28 -3.01 1.90
N VAL A 56 14.33 -3.81 1.70
CA VAL A 56 15.68 -3.45 2.13
C VAL A 56 16.31 -2.62 1.00
N ALA A 57 16.70 -1.39 1.30
CA ALA A 57 17.32 -0.52 0.29
C ALA A 57 18.58 -1.16 -0.30
N GLY A 58 18.68 -1.17 -1.63
CA GLY A 58 19.76 -1.82 -2.38
C GLY A 58 19.60 -3.34 -2.56
N LEU A 59 18.53 -3.96 -2.05
CA LEU A 59 18.22 -5.36 -2.33
C LEU A 59 17.35 -5.45 -3.59
N HIS A 60 17.91 -6.09 -4.62
CA HIS A 60 17.29 -6.20 -5.94
C HIS A 60 17.15 -7.67 -6.37
N SER A 61 16.12 -7.98 -7.16
CA SER A 61 15.94 -9.30 -7.77
C SER A 61 15.10 -9.21 -9.05
N ASP A 62 15.42 -10.08 -10.01
CA ASP A 62 14.58 -10.38 -11.16
C ASP A 62 14.45 -11.92 -11.28
N PRO A 63 13.24 -12.51 -11.13
CA PRO A 63 11.96 -11.84 -10.90
C PRO A 63 11.89 -11.12 -9.53
N PRO A 64 10.94 -10.17 -9.35
CA PRO A 64 10.74 -9.48 -8.07
C PRO A 64 10.44 -10.45 -6.93
N MET A 65 11.11 -10.28 -5.79
CA MET A 65 10.99 -11.14 -4.62
C MET A 65 10.66 -10.31 -3.39
N MET A 66 9.93 -10.88 -2.42
CA MET A 66 9.65 -10.19 -1.15
C MET A 66 10.94 -9.58 -0.56
N PHE A 67 10.82 -8.39 0.03
CA PHE A 67 11.92 -7.56 0.55
C PHE A 67 12.79 -6.83 -0.48
N THR A 68 12.63 -7.06 -1.80
CA THR A 68 13.35 -6.29 -2.83
C THR A 68 12.63 -4.98 -3.16
N GLU A 69 13.36 -4.01 -3.72
CA GLU A 69 12.77 -2.75 -4.17
C GLU A 69 11.79 -2.96 -5.32
N GLU A 70 12.06 -3.89 -6.24
CA GLU A 70 11.16 -4.22 -7.36
C GLU A 70 9.83 -4.77 -6.84
N TYR A 71 9.86 -5.63 -5.82
CA TYR A 71 8.64 -6.18 -5.26
C TYR A 71 7.80 -5.11 -4.56
N GLN A 72 8.43 -4.17 -3.84
CA GLN A 72 7.71 -3.02 -3.27
C GLN A 72 7.04 -2.19 -4.36
N ASN A 73 7.70 -1.96 -5.50
CA ASN A 73 7.11 -1.25 -6.64
C ASN A 73 5.88 -1.99 -7.18
N GLU A 74 5.98 -3.30 -7.41
CA GLU A 74 4.88 -4.10 -7.97
C GLU A 74 3.68 -4.19 -7.01
N VAL A 75 3.92 -4.27 -5.70
CA VAL A 75 2.85 -4.17 -4.70
C VAL A 75 2.14 -2.82 -4.84
N LEU A 76 2.87 -1.71 -4.86
CA LEU A 76 2.26 -0.38 -4.98
C LEU A 76 1.44 -0.25 -6.27
N ARG A 77 2.01 -0.62 -7.42
CA ARG A 77 1.32 -0.56 -8.73
C ARG A 77 0.05 -1.40 -8.75
N SER A 78 0.08 -2.58 -8.12
CA SER A 78 -1.10 -3.47 -8.02
C SER A 78 -2.21 -2.88 -7.14
N TYR A 79 -1.87 -2.26 -6.01
CA TYR A 79 -2.83 -1.53 -5.17
C TYR A 79 -3.41 -0.32 -5.93
N HIS A 80 -2.56 0.47 -6.58
CA HIS A 80 -2.95 1.65 -7.36
C HIS A 80 -3.96 1.31 -8.46
N SER A 81 -3.74 0.20 -9.18
CA SER A 81 -4.69 -0.28 -10.20
C SER A 81 -6.08 -0.57 -9.62
N ALA A 82 -6.16 -1.16 -8.43
CA ALA A 82 -7.43 -1.41 -7.76
C ALA A 82 -8.08 -0.12 -7.24
N PHE A 83 -7.29 0.82 -6.70
CA PHE A 83 -7.81 2.13 -6.30
C PHE A 83 -8.44 2.86 -7.48
N ASP A 84 -7.80 2.86 -8.65
CA ASP A 84 -8.28 3.57 -9.83
C ASP A 84 -9.64 3.06 -10.33
N GLN A 85 -9.97 1.78 -10.10
CA GLN A 85 -11.28 1.21 -10.40
C GLN A 85 -12.40 1.78 -9.53
N LYS A 86 -12.09 2.18 -8.29
CA LYS A 86 -13.07 2.58 -7.28
C LYS A 86 -12.99 4.06 -6.86
N ARG A 87 -11.94 4.79 -7.27
CA ARG A 87 -11.67 6.19 -6.84
C ARG A 87 -12.70 7.21 -7.32
N LYS A 88 -13.44 6.90 -8.39
CA LYS A 88 -14.55 7.73 -8.90
C LYS A 88 -15.89 7.39 -8.26
N GLN A 89 -15.92 6.49 -7.28
CA GLN A 89 -17.16 5.98 -6.68
C GLN A 89 -17.18 6.22 -5.16
N TYR A 90 -16.28 5.58 -4.42
CA TYR A 90 -16.33 5.60 -2.95
C TYR A 90 -14.97 5.46 -2.26
N VAL A 91 -13.89 5.14 -2.98
CA VAL A 91 -12.52 5.21 -2.44
C VAL A 91 -12.03 6.65 -2.59
N THR A 92 -11.82 7.35 -1.48
CA THR A 92 -11.54 8.80 -1.48
C THR A 92 -10.11 9.16 -1.06
N GLY A 93 -9.29 8.18 -0.68
CA GLY A 93 -7.91 8.45 -0.26
C GLY A 93 -7.06 7.18 -0.21
N GLU A 94 -5.76 7.38 -0.44
CA GLU A 94 -4.71 6.37 -0.34
C GLU A 94 -3.55 6.93 0.50
N LEU A 95 -3.17 6.23 1.56
CA LEU A 95 -2.08 6.58 2.46
C LEU A 95 -1.12 5.40 2.54
N ILE A 96 0.07 5.60 1.99
CA ILE A 96 1.12 4.57 1.99
C ILE A 96 1.57 4.27 3.41
N TRP A 97 1.93 3.02 3.66
CA TRP A 97 2.65 2.65 4.87
C TRP A 97 4.06 2.19 4.49
N ASN A 98 5.12 2.93 4.77
CA ASN A 98 5.19 4.19 5.55
C ASN A 98 6.03 5.24 4.81
N PHE A 99 5.99 6.48 5.28
CA PHE A 99 6.86 7.54 4.75
C PHE A 99 8.34 7.13 4.82
N ALA A 100 8.83 6.68 5.99
CA ALA A 100 10.22 6.27 6.13
C ALA A 100 10.37 5.04 7.04
N ASP A 101 11.46 4.31 6.88
CA ASP A 101 11.81 3.22 7.79
C ASP A 101 11.91 3.73 9.23
N PHE A 102 11.45 2.93 10.19
CA PHE A 102 11.45 3.29 11.62
C PHE A 102 11.77 2.09 12.52
N MET A 103 12.18 2.37 13.76
CA MET A 103 12.54 1.32 14.71
C MET A 103 11.30 0.66 15.31
N THR A 104 11.38 -0.65 15.52
CA THR A 104 10.41 -1.43 16.28
C THR A 104 11.13 -2.23 17.36
N ALA A 105 10.37 -2.88 18.24
CA ALA A 105 10.92 -3.93 19.09
C ALA A 105 11.61 -5.01 18.24
N GLN A 106 12.59 -5.70 18.84
CA GLN A 106 13.31 -6.78 18.18
C GLN A 106 12.37 -7.93 17.87
N GLY A 107 12.54 -8.53 16.69
CA GLY A 107 11.75 -9.69 16.26
C GLY A 107 12.31 -10.26 14.96
N ILE A 108 12.07 -11.56 14.74
CA ILE A 108 12.60 -12.29 13.58
C ILE A 108 12.05 -11.76 12.24
N THR A 109 10.90 -11.10 12.27
CA THR A 109 10.25 -10.49 11.09
C THR A 109 10.58 -9.01 10.91
N ARG A 110 11.48 -8.45 11.73
CA ARG A 110 11.84 -7.02 11.73
C ARG A 110 13.33 -6.85 11.51
N VAL A 111 13.72 -6.62 10.25
CA VAL A 111 15.12 -6.41 9.85
C VAL A 111 15.58 -5.03 10.31
N VAL A 112 16.05 -4.94 11.56
CA VAL A 112 16.45 -3.68 12.22
C VAL A 112 15.33 -2.63 12.11
N GLY A 113 14.14 -3.02 12.56
CA GLY A 113 12.93 -2.19 12.51
C GLY A 113 11.96 -2.58 11.40
N ASN A 114 11.05 -1.65 11.09
CA ASN A 114 10.11 -1.73 9.97
C ASN A 114 10.75 -1.10 8.72
N LYS A 115 10.72 -1.84 7.62
CA LYS A 115 11.34 -1.49 6.34
C LYS A 115 10.32 -1.19 5.24
N LYS A 116 9.06 -0.95 5.61
CA LYS A 116 7.99 -0.55 4.68
C LYS A 116 8.11 0.89 4.19
N GLY A 117 9.08 1.65 4.70
CA GLY A 117 9.35 3.00 4.27
C GLY A 117 9.58 3.09 2.76
N VAL A 118 9.00 4.08 2.09
CA VAL A 118 9.41 4.45 0.73
C VAL A 118 10.71 5.26 0.73
N PHE A 119 11.05 5.85 1.88
CA PHE A 119 12.38 6.34 2.20
C PHE A 119 13.04 5.46 3.27
N THR A 120 14.37 5.41 3.25
CA THR A 120 15.15 4.90 4.38
C THR A 120 14.98 5.80 5.61
N ARG A 121 15.44 5.33 6.77
CA ARG A 121 15.43 6.13 8.01
C ARG A 121 16.23 7.44 7.86
N GLN A 122 17.25 7.47 7.01
CA GLN A 122 18.06 8.66 6.69
C GLN A 122 17.49 9.47 5.50
N ARG A 123 16.24 9.21 5.12
CA ARG A 123 15.50 9.93 4.06
C ARG A 123 16.12 9.78 2.67
N GLN A 124 16.94 8.74 2.45
CA GLN A 124 17.32 8.35 1.11
C GLN A 124 16.15 7.63 0.43
N PRO A 125 15.77 8.00 -0.81
CA PRO A 125 14.66 7.39 -1.51
C PRO A 125 14.97 5.95 -1.92
N LYS A 126 13.98 5.06 -1.79
CA LYS A 126 13.94 3.77 -2.49
C LYS A 126 13.25 3.95 -3.85
N ALA A 127 13.29 2.95 -4.71
CA ALA A 127 12.60 2.96 -6.01
C ALA A 127 11.11 3.30 -5.88
N ALA A 128 10.44 2.84 -4.81
CA ALA A 128 9.03 3.10 -4.54
C ALA A 128 8.69 4.60 -4.40
N ALA A 129 9.62 5.44 -3.94
CA ALA A 129 9.39 6.88 -3.86
C ALA A 129 9.14 7.49 -5.25
N PHE A 130 9.79 6.95 -6.29
CA PHE A 130 9.62 7.42 -7.67
C PHE A 130 8.29 6.94 -8.27
N VAL A 131 7.83 5.72 -7.91
CA VAL A 131 6.49 5.22 -8.28
C VAL A 131 5.39 6.15 -7.73
N LEU A 132 5.51 6.54 -6.46
CA LEU A 132 4.54 7.46 -5.85
C LEU A 132 4.62 8.87 -6.45
N LYS A 133 5.83 9.38 -6.70
CA LYS A 133 6.02 10.68 -7.34
C LYS A 133 5.31 10.72 -8.69
N GLU A 134 5.53 9.72 -9.54
CA GLU A 134 4.89 9.61 -10.86
C GLU A 134 3.36 9.57 -10.72
N ARG A 135 2.83 8.70 -9.85
CA ARG A 135 1.38 8.58 -9.65
C ARG A 135 0.74 9.90 -9.20
N TYR A 136 1.25 10.51 -8.14
CA TYR A 136 0.64 11.72 -7.60
C TYR A 136 0.77 12.92 -8.53
N TRP A 137 1.87 13.00 -9.29
CA TRP A 137 2.02 14.02 -10.33
C TRP A 137 0.99 13.85 -11.45
N THR A 138 0.80 12.61 -11.94
CA THR A 138 -0.20 12.30 -12.97
C THR A 138 -1.61 12.62 -12.49
N LEU A 139 -1.98 12.15 -11.30
CA LEU A 139 -3.32 12.40 -10.74
C LEU A 139 -3.60 13.88 -10.55
N ALA A 140 -2.62 14.66 -10.08
CA ALA A 140 -2.78 16.11 -9.91
C ALA A 140 -3.07 16.82 -11.24
N ASN A 141 -2.40 16.41 -12.32
CA ASN A 141 -2.60 16.97 -13.66
C ASN A 141 -3.89 16.51 -14.35
N GLU A 142 -4.51 15.41 -13.91
CA GLU A 142 -5.85 15.01 -14.37
C GLU A 142 -6.98 15.81 -13.69
N THR A 143 -6.72 16.35 -12.50
CA THR A 143 -7.70 17.07 -11.68
C THR A 143 -7.63 18.59 -11.77
N GLY A 144 -6.58 19.13 -12.40
CA GLY A 144 -6.43 20.56 -12.69
C GLY A 144 -6.96 20.93 -14.05
#